data_AF-A0A4D4LJ15-F1
#
_entry.id   AF-A0A4D4LJ15-F1
#
_cell.length_a   1.000
_cell.length_b   1.000
_cell.length_c   1.000
_cell.angle_alpha   90.00
_cell.angle_beta   90.00
_cell.angle_gamma   90.00
#
_symmetry.space_group_name_H-M   'P 1'
#
loop_
_entity.id
_entity.type
_entity.pdbx_description
1 polymer ?
#
loop_
_entity_poly.entity_id
_entity_poly.type
_entity_poly.pdbx_seq_one_letter_code
_entity_poly.pdbx_strand_id
1 'polypeptide(L)'
;MVADRSGHIAALLDRDMPPQLAEDAAAVGVELLPGIGDLEPECGCEAWDHCPHTAALCYQLARLLDEDPYVLLLMRGRGERELLDELQVRSAARAARHLPQSAEDAAPPAAPPAPEGVPAREAFAAPGPPPLPEPPPAVAAPGRPPALAGGTDPAEGLDVAALEFLAADAAVRAQRLLAEALAPGHAASPVPAALTVWEDTVRLTATGPPAPIAARLAAGCGRDRADLARAVRAWEDGGAAALTVLEEEWTPDPDALARARAQLAAAWEGDERAPRLRATANRWTVVGADLQVRYGHDGRWWPYRRERGRWWPAGPAGLDPAAALAMPGSDG
;
A
#
# COMPACT_ATOMS: atom_id res chain seq x y z
N MET A 1 -13.06 -6.32 -34.99
CA MET A 1 -12.51 -5.55 -33.86
C MET A 1 -13.63 -5.49 -32.81
N VAL A 2 -13.38 -5.89 -31.57
CA VAL A 2 -14.40 -6.12 -30.51
C VAL A 2 -15.34 -4.93 -30.25
N ALA A 3 -14.88 -3.71 -30.54
CA ALA A 3 -15.60 -2.45 -30.39
C ALA A 3 -16.38 -1.99 -31.65
N ASP A 4 -16.49 -2.80 -32.71
CA ASP A 4 -17.09 -2.40 -33.99
C ASP A 4 -18.64 -2.36 -33.99
N ARG A 5 -19.29 -2.70 -32.88
CA ARG A 5 -20.76 -2.74 -32.81
C ARG A 5 -21.26 -1.85 -31.68
N SER A 6 -21.94 -0.76 -32.03
CA SER A 6 -22.65 0.12 -31.08
C SER A 6 -23.57 -0.67 -30.13
N GLY A 7 -24.06 -1.84 -30.57
CA GLY A 7 -24.85 -2.76 -29.76
C GLY A 7 -24.09 -3.42 -28.60
N HIS A 8 -22.78 -3.65 -28.69
CA HIS A 8 -22.00 -4.19 -27.58
C HIS A 8 -21.86 -3.17 -26.46
N ILE A 9 -21.68 -1.88 -26.79
CA ILE A 9 -21.61 -0.80 -25.79
C ILE A 9 -22.97 -0.62 -25.13
N ALA A 10 -24.06 -0.66 -25.90
CA ALA A 10 -25.41 -0.61 -25.34
C ALA A 10 -25.68 -1.78 -24.37
N ALA A 11 -25.34 -3.01 -24.76
CA ALA A 11 -25.47 -4.18 -23.90
C ALA A 11 -24.65 -4.05 -22.60
N LEU A 12 -23.41 -3.57 -22.71
CA LEU A 12 -22.57 -3.29 -21.53
C LEU A 12 -23.19 -2.22 -20.61
N LEU A 13 -23.80 -1.16 -21.16
CA LEU A 13 -24.54 -0.17 -20.37
C LEU A 13 -25.77 -0.77 -19.66
N ASP A 14 -26.38 -1.80 -20.23
CA ASP A 14 -27.47 -2.58 -19.64
C ASP A 14 -26.97 -3.70 -18.70
N ARG A 15 -25.65 -3.71 -18.37
CA ARG A 15 -24.97 -4.76 -17.59
C ARG A 15 -25.11 -6.16 -18.17
N ASP A 16 -25.15 -6.24 -19.49
CA ASP A 16 -25.09 -7.50 -20.21
C ASP A 16 -23.70 -7.69 -20.82
N MET A 17 -23.21 -8.92 -20.82
CA MET A 17 -21.98 -9.32 -21.49
C MET A 17 -22.33 -10.26 -22.65
N PRO A 18 -22.57 -9.71 -23.86
CA PRO A 18 -22.97 -10.53 -25.00
C PRO A 18 -21.96 -11.65 -25.28
N PRO A 19 -22.39 -12.89 -25.57
CA PRO A 19 -21.48 -13.98 -25.90
C PRO A 19 -20.52 -13.63 -27.04
N GLN A 20 -21.00 -12.91 -28.07
CA GLN A 20 -20.19 -12.48 -29.20
C GLN A 20 -19.09 -11.48 -28.78
N LEU A 21 -19.33 -10.67 -27.74
CA LEU A 21 -18.31 -9.76 -27.20
C LEU A 21 -17.18 -10.55 -26.53
N ALA A 22 -17.53 -11.57 -25.74
CA ALA A 22 -16.56 -12.45 -25.09
C ALA A 22 -15.73 -13.26 -26.11
N GLU A 23 -16.38 -13.81 -27.14
CA GLU A 23 -15.72 -14.51 -28.24
C GLU A 23 -14.77 -13.59 -29.03
N ASP A 24 -15.24 -12.39 -29.40
CA ASP A 24 -14.45 -11.41 -30.14
C ASP A 24 -13.21 -10.97 -29.31
N ALA A 25 -13.34 -10.85 -27.99
CA ALA A 25 -12.23 -10.54 -27.07
C ALA A 25 -11.22 -11.69 -26.93
N ALA A 26 -11.70 -12.92 -26.77
CA ALA A 26 -10.84 -14.10 -26.69
C ALA A 26 -10.02 -14.27 -27.98
N ALA A 27 -10.60 -13.98 -29.15
CA ALA A 27 -9.91 -14.04 -30.44
C ALA A 27 -8.71 -13.08 -30.57
N VAL A 28 -8.64 -12.05 -29.72
CA VAL A 28 -7.51 -11.10 -29.65
C VAL A 28 -6.67 -11.27 -28.38
N GLY A 29 -6.84 -12.39 -27.67
CA GLY A 29 -6.06 -12.73 -26.46
C GLY A 29 -6.54 -12.05 -25.18
N VAL A 30 -7.77 -11.56 -25.14
CA VAL A 30 -8.37 -10.95 -23.94
C VAL A 30 -9.48 -11.85 -23.40
N GLU A 31 -9.21 -12.51 -22.29
CA GLU A 31 -10.20 -13.36 -21.62
C GLU A 31 -11.12 -12.53 -20.70
N LEU A 32 -12.34 -12.30 -21.14
CA LEU A 32 -13.35 -11.58 -20.34
C LEU A 32 -14.01 -12.49 -19.29
N LEU A 33 -14.31 -13.73 -19.67
CA LEU A 33 -14.89 -14.75 -18.80
C LEU A 33 -13.78 -15.63 -18.19
N PRO A 34 -13.97 -16.20 -17.00
CA PRO A 34 -13.00 -17.09 -16.38
C PRO A 34 -12.84 -18.39 -17.17
N GLY A 35 -11.59 -18.82 -17.36
CA GLY A 35 -11.22 -20.11 -17.90
C GLY A 35 -11.19 -21.22 -16.86
N ILE A 36 -10.76 -22.41 -17.29
CA ILE A 36 -10.53 -23.54 -16.37
C ILE A 36 -9.34 -23.21 -15.47
N GLY A 37 -9.56 -23.22 -14.15
CA GLY A 37 -8.52 -22.96 -13.15
C GLY A 37 -8.42 -21.50 -12.67
N ASP A 38 -9.17 -20.57 -13.28
CA ASP A 38 -9.22 -19.18 -12.81
C ASP A 38 -9.99 -19.03 -11.49
N LEU A 39 -10.91 -19.96 -11.22
CA LEU A 39 -11.73 -19.99 -10.03
C LEU A 39 -11.67 -21.38 -9.41
N GLU A 40 -11.03 -21.48 -8.25
CA GLU A 40 -10.89 -22.74 -7.50
C GLU A 40 -11.72 -22.67 -6.21
N PRO A 41 -12.87 -23.37 -6.14
CA PRO A 41 -13.72 -23.32 -4.96
C PRO A 41 -13.21 -24.26 -3.87
N GLU A 42 -12.91 -23.72 -2.70
CA GLU A 42 -12.49 -24.49 -1.53
C GLU A 42 -13.64 -24.69 -0.52
N CYS A 43 -13.72 -25.87 0.09
CA CYS A 43 -14.68 -26.15 1.15
C CYS A 43 -14.09 -27.07 2.23
N GLY A 44 -14.20 -26.68 3.50
CA GLY A 44 -13.69 -27.44 4.64
C GLY A 44 -14.51 -28.68 5.04
N CYS A 45 -15.39 -29.19 4.16
CA CYS A 45 -16.28 -30.32 4.48
C CYS A 45 -15.66 -31.72 4.28
N GLU A 46 -14.32 -31.79 4.20
CA GLU A 46 -13.53 -33.03 4.04
C GLU A 46 -13.87 -33.89 2.79
N ALA A 47 -14.65 -33.35 1.86
CA ALA A 47 -14.86 -33.96 0.55
C ALA A 47 -13.56 -33.89 -0.28
N TRP A 48 -13.33 -34.92 -1.10
CA TRP A 48 -12.08 -35.10 -1.85
C TRP A 48 -12.03 -34.30 -3.16
N ASP A 49 -13.16 -33.70 -3.58
CA ASP A 49 -13.32 -32.92 -4.81
C ASP A 49 -14.55 -31.98 -4.66
N HIS A 50 -15.17 -31.55 -5.76
CA HIS A 50 -16.42 -30.78 -5.77
C HIS A 50 -17.51 -31.45 -4.91
N CYS A 51 -17.94 -30.72 -3.88
CA CYS A 51 -19.03 -31.11 -3.00
C CYS A 51 -20.29 -30.29 -3.34
N PRO A 52 -21.46 -30.65 -2.78
CA PRO A 52 -22.67 -29.85 -2.96
C PRO A 52 -22.52 -28.38 -2.55
N HIS A 53 -21.63 -28.06 -1.60
CA HIS A 53 -21.36 -26.68 -1.19
C HIS A 53 -20.55 -25.89 -2.23
N THR A 54 -19.50 -26.48 -2.80
CA THR A 54 -18.73 -25.80 -3.86
C THR A 54 -19.57 -25.66 -5.13
N ALA A 55 -20.41 -26.65 -5.45
CA ALA A 55 -21.39 -26.53 -6.52
C ALA A 55 -22.39 -25.38 -6.25
N ALA A 56 -22.97 -25.31 -5.04
CA ALA A 56 -23.88 -24.24 -4.66
C ALA A 56 -23.20 -22.86 -4.72
N LEU A 57 -21.93 -22.77 -4.29
CA LEU A 57 -21.13 -21.56 -4.42
C LEU A 57 -20.93 -21.16 -5.89
N CYS A 58 -20.59 -22.10 -6.77
CA CYS A 58 -20.45 -21.85 -8.20
C CYS A 58 -21.77 -21.36 -8.83
N TYR A 59 -22.91 -21.94 -8.45
CA TYR A 59 -24.22 -21.45 -8.88
C TYR A 59 -24.53 -20.05 -8.38
N GLN A 60 -24.21 -19.76 -7.11
CA GLN A 60 -24.41 -18.42 -6.57
C GLN A 60 -23.52 -17.39 -7.27
N LEU A 61 -22.27 -17.75 -7.57
CA LEU A 61 -21.37 -16.91 -8.35
C LEU A 61 -21.91 -16.68 -9.75
N ALA A 62 -22.33 -17.73 -10.46
CA ALA A 62 -22.91 -17.60 -11.80
C ALA A 62 -24.11 -16.64 -11.80
N ARG A 63 -25.01 -16.74 -10.81
CA ARG A 63 -26.13 -15.80 -10.66
C ARG A 63 -25.69 -14.35 -10.46
N LEU A 64 -24.65 -14.11 -9.66
CA LEU A 64 -24.10 -12.77 -9.47
C LEU A 64 -23.51 -12.22 -10.77
N LEU A 65 -22.87 -13.08 -11.58
CA LEU A 65 -22.30 -12.69 -12.87
C LEU A 65 -23.37 -12.45 -13.94
N ASP A 66 -24.46 -13.21 -13.91
CA ASP A 66 -25.64 -12.99 -14.77
C ASP A 66 -26.35 -11.66 -14.42
N GLU A 67 -26.34 -11.27 -13.14
CA GLU A 67 -26.92 -10.00 -12.67
C GLU A 67 -25.98 -8.81 -12.92
N ASP A 68 -24.66 -9.01 -12.80
CA ASP A 68 -23.65 -7.98 -13.01
C ASP A 68 -22.29 -8.57 -13.48
N PRO A 69 -22.00 -8.57 -14.79
CA PRO A 69 -20.76 -9.11 -15.33
C PRO A 69 -19.53 -8.22 -15.01
N TYR A 70 -19.74 -6.98 -14.55
CA TYR A 70 -18.63 -6.10 -14.15
C TYR A 70 -17.93 -6.57 -12.89
N VAL A 71 -18.55 -7.46 -12.10
CA VAL A 71 -17.91 -8.07 -10.94
C VAL A 71 -16.59 -8.78 -11.33
N LEU A 72 -16.54 -9.45 -12.48
CA LEU A 72 -15.30 -10.07 -12.98
C LEU A 72 -14.21 -9.04 -13.29
N LEU A 73 -14.59 -7.91 -13.86
CA LEU A 73 -13.67 -6.82 -14.19
C LEU A 73 -13.18 -6.14 -12.91
N LEU A 74 -14.07 -5.98 -11.93
CA LEU A 74 -13.78 -5.42 -10.62
C LEU A 74 -12.75 -6.28 -9.87
N MET A 75 -12.92 -7.61 -9.88
CA MET A 75 -11.94 -8.55 -9.30
C MET A 75 -10.57 -8.46 -10.00
N ARG A 76 -10.55 -8.11 -11.29
CA ARG A 76 -9.32 -7.84 -12.05
C ARG A 76 -8.82 -6.39 -11.91
N GLY A 77 -9.41 -5.61 -11.01
CA GLY A 77 -8.99 -4.23 -10.70
C GLY A 77 -9.52 -3.15 -11.65
N ARG A 78 -10.58 -3.43 -12.41
CA ARG A 78 -11.19 -2.47 -13.36
C ARG A 78 -12.62 -2.16 -12.93
N GLY A 79 -12.86 -0.92 -12.48
CA GLY A 79 -14.19 -0.48 -12.06
C GLY A 79 -15.15 -0.27 -13.24
N GLU A 80 -16.44 -0.50 -13.03
CA GLU A 80 -17.52 -0.29 -14.01
C GLU A 80 -17.45 1.13 -14.60
N ARG A 81 -17.46 2.15 -13.74
CA ARG A 81 -17.45 3.57 -14.15
C ARG A 81 -16.20 3.95 -14.93
N GLU A 82 -15.04 3.51 -14.46
CA GLU A 82 -13.76 3.76 -15.14
C GLU A 82 -13.78 3.15 -16.55
N LEU A 83 -14.25 1.91 -16.67
CA LEU A 83 -14.37 1.24 -17.96
C LEU A 83 -15.35 1.96 -18.89
N LEU A 84 -16.54 2.30 -18.40
CA LEU A 84 -17.57 2.98 -19.19
C LEU A 84 -17.13 4.38 -19.62
N ASP A 85 -16.47 5.15 -18.75
CA ASP A 85 -15.92 6.46 -19.07
C ASP A 85 -14.83 6.34 -20.15
N GLU A 86 -13.91 5.38 -20.03
CA GLU A 86 -12.90 5.11 -21.06
C GLU A 86 -13.53 4.69 -22.40
N LEU A 87 -14.53 3.82 -22.37
CA LEU A 87 -15.27 3.39 -23.56
C LEU A 87 -15.99 4.57 -24.22
N GLN A 88 -16.59 5.46 -23.41
CA GLN A 88 -17.27 6.66 -23.90
C GLN A 88 -16.29 7.66 -24.54
N VAL A 89 -15.13 7.90 -23.91
CA VAL A 89 -14.08 8.76 -24.49
C VAL A 89 -13.58 8.19 -25.82
N ARG A 90 -13.32 6.88 -25.88
CA ARG A 90 -12.85 6.20 -27.10
C ARG A 90 -13.90 6.19 -28.20
N SER A 91 -15.17 5.95 -27.86
CA SER A 91 -16.27 5.95 -28.82
C SER A 91 -16.52 7.34 -29.40
N ALA A 92 -16.50 8.39 -28.56
CA ALA A 92 -16.60 9.79 -28.98
C ALA A 92 -15.41 10.20 -29.88
N ALA A 93 -14.18 9.84 -29.50
CA ALA A 93 -12.98 10.11 -30.30
C ALA A 93 -13.00 9.37 -31.64
N ARG A 94 -13.64 8.20 -31.73
CA ARG A 94 -13.81 7.46 -32.99
C ARG A 94 -14.94 8.02 -33.85
N ALA A 95 -16.06 8.40 -33.25
CA ALA A 95 -17.13 9.11 -33.95
C ALA A 95 -16.64 10.42 -34.58
N ALA A 96 -15.73 11.13 -33.90
CA ALA A 96 -15.07 12.32 -34.44
C ALA A 96 -14.14 12.03 -35.64
N ARG A 97 -13.52 10.84 -35.70
CA ARG A 97 -12.67 10.40 -36.83
C ARG A 97 -13.49 9.91 -38.03
N HIS A 98 -14.76 9.56 -37.82
CA HIS A 98 -15.68 9.10 -38.87
C HIS A 98 -16.45 10.26 -39.55
N LEU A 99 -16.15 11.51 -39.22
CA LEU A 99 -16.43 12.66 -40.11
C LEU A 99 -15.56 12.52 -41.37
N PRO A 100 -16.06 12.86 -42.58
CA PRO A 100 -15.43 12.48 -43.82
C PRO A 100 -14.09 13.21 -44.01
N GLN A 101 -13.01 12.52 -43.68
CA GLN A 101 -11.68 12.72 -44.23
C GLN A 101 -11.13 11.37 -44.67
N SER A 102 -10.58 11.38 -45.88
CA SER A 102 -10.22 10.26 -46.73
C SER A 102 -9.37 9.21 -46.01
N ALA A 103 -9.74 7.95 -46.23
CA ALA A 103 -9.11 6.77 -45.69
C ALA A 103 -7.69 6.53 -46.24
N GLU A 104 -6.76 6.18 -45.35
CA GLU A 104 -5.64 5.30 -45.66
C GLU A 104 -5.47 4.29 -44.52
N ASP A 105 -5.48 3.01 -44.92
CA ASP A 105 -5.38 1.83 -44.09
C ASP A 105 -4.05 1.75 -43.34
N ALA A 106 -4.12 1.54 -42.03
CA ALA A 106 -3.00 1.04 -41.23
C ALA A 106 -3.45 -0.21 -40.49
N ALA A 107 -2.96 -1.37 -40.95
CA ALA A 107 -3.12 -2.64 -40.26
C ALA A 107 -2.41 -2.60 -38.89
N PRO A 108 -3.00 -3.16 -37.82
CA PRO A 108 -2.36 -3.20 -36.51
C PRO A 108 -1.13 -4.12 -36.53
N PRO A 109 -0.07 -3.81 -35.74
CA PRO A 109 1.08 -4.69 -35.62
C PRO A 109 0.67 -6.04 -35.03
N ALA A 110 1.15 -7.12 -35.65
CA ALA A 110 0.95 -8.48 -35.17
C ALA A 110 1.56 -8.64 -33.78
N ALA A 111 0.81 -9.32 -32.89
CA ALA A 111 1.32 -9.72 -31.59
C ALA A 111 2.58 -10.58 -31.76
N PRO A 112 3.60 -10.45 -30.88
CA PRO A 112 4.77 -11.31 -30.93
C PRO A 112 4.32 -12.77 -30.76
N PRO A 113 4.95 -13.72 -31.47
CA PRO A 113 4.64 -15.13 -31.29
C PRO A 113 4.89 -15.52 -29.83
N ALA A 114 3.96 -16.29 -29.25
CA ALA A 114 4.16 -16.88 -27.93
C ALA A 114 5.47 -17.69 -27.93
N PRO A 115 6.29 -17.61 -26.87
CA PRO A 115 7.55 -18.34 -26.82
C PRO A 115 7.26 -19.84 -26.96
N GLU A 116 8.03 -20.50 -27.83
CA GLU A 116 7.94 -21.95 -28.02
C GLU A 116 8.34 -22.64 -26.71
N GLY A 117 7.38 -23.33 -26.09
CA GLY A 117 7.58 -23.98 -24.79
C GLY A 117 8.59 -25.12 -24.87
N VAL A 118 9.35 -25.32 -23.79
CA VAL A 118 10.31 -26.44 -23.68
C VAL A 118 9.59 -27.68 -23.13
N PRO A 119 9.74 -28.88 -23.72
CA PRO A 119 9.20 -30.11 -23.17
C PRO A 119 9.67 -30.36 -21.72
N ALA A 120 8.75 -30.71 -20.83
CA ALA A 120 9.05 -30.86 -19.39
C ALA A 120 10.22 -31.82 -19.07
N ARG A 121 10.37 -32.89 -19.86
CA ARG A 121 11.50 -33.84 -19.74
C ARG A 121 12.87 -33.21 -20.00
N GLU A 122 12.91 -32.22 -20.86
CA GLU A 122 14.13 -31.52 -21.26
C GLU A 122 14.48 -30.42 -20.25
N ALA A 123 13.47 -29.69 -19.78
CA ALA A 123 13.62 -28.75 -18.66
C ALA A 123 14.09 -29.47 -17.37
N PHE A 124 13.57 -30.66 -17.06
CA PHE A 124 13.98 -31.43 -15.88
C PHE A 124 15.40 -32.04 -16.02
N ALA A 125 15.82 -32.38 -17.24
CA ALA A 125 17.15 -32.93 -17.50
C ALA A 125 18.25 -31.86 -17.61
N ALA A 126 17.89 -30.58 -17.65
CA ALA A 126 18.83 -29.47 -17.74
C ALA A 126 19.69 -29.38 -16.45
N PRO A 127 21.02 -29.23 -16.57
CA PRO A 127 21.89 -29.14 -15.41
C PRO A 127 21.74 -27.77 -14.73
N GLY A 128 21.20 -27.80 -13.51
CA GLY A 128 21.03 -26.64 -12.64
C GLY A 128 19.75 -25.84 -12.93
N PRO A 129 19.27 -25.08 -11.94
CA PRO A 129 18.11 -24.21 -12.16
C PRO A 129 18.46 -23.16 -13.23
N PRO A 130 17.49 -22.76 -14.08
CA PRO A 130 17.68 -21.62 -14.96
C PRO A 130 18.04 -20.38 -14.14
N PRO A 131 18.72 -19.38 -14.74
CA PRO A 131 18.92 -18.10 -14.06
C PRO A 131 17.56 -17.57 -13.63
N LEU A 132 17.49 -17.01 -12.42
CA LEU A 132 16.28 -16.36 -11.96
C LEU A 132 15.92 -15.22 -12.93
N PRO A 133 14.62 -14.97 -13.16
CA PRO A 133 14.21 -13.81 -13.95
C PRO A 133 14.80 -12.54 -13.33
N GLU A 134 15.17 -11.60 -14.19
CA GLU A 134 15.59 -10.27 -13.75
C GLU A 134 14.51 -9.64 -12.87
N PRO A 135 14.87 -8.86 -11.84
CA PRO A 135 13.90 -8.16 -11.01
C PRO A 135 12.97 -7.28 -11.88
N PRO A 136 11.70 -7.13 -11.47
CA PRO A 136 10.78 -6.25 -12.18
C PRO A 136 11.30 -4.80 -12.16
N PRO A 137 10.95 -3.98 -13.17
CA PRO A 137 11.36 -2.59 -13.21
C PRO A 137 10.75 -1.79 -12.06
N ALA A 138 11.42 -0.71 -11.68
CA ALA A 138 10.90 0.22 -10.68
C ALA A 138 9.60 0.87 -11.14
N VAL A 139 8.68 1.07 -10.20
CA VAL A 139 7.37 1.70 -10.44
C VAL A 139 7.38 3.12 -9.90
N ALA A 140 7.12 4.11 -10.78
CA ALA A 140 7.23 5.53 -10.45
C ALA A 140 6.07 6.08 -9.58
N ALA A 141 4.88 5.48 -9.65
CA ALA A 141 3.72 5.88 -8.86
C ALA A 141 2.97 4.67 -8.28
N PRO A 142 2.28 4.80 -7.14
CA PRO A 142 1.41 3.75 -6.62
C PRO A 142 0.39 3.30 -7.66
N GLY A 143 0.02 2.02 -7.61
CA GLY A 143 -1.13 1.52 -8.35
C GLY A 143 -2.41 2.29 -7.98
N ARG A 144 -3.31 2.47 -8.94
CA ARG A 144 -4.64 3.04 -8.66
C ARG A 144 -5.57 1.89 -8.24
N PRO A 145 -6.14 1.92 -7.03
CA PRO A 145 -7.15 0.93 -6.67
C PRO A 145 -8.40 1.13 -7.54
N PRO A 146 -9.16 0.05 -7.82
CA PRO A 146 -10.43 0.19 -8.50
C PRO A 146 -11.40 1.02 -7.66
N ALA A 147 -12.23 1.82 -8.32
CA ALA A 147 -13.41 2.41 -7.68
C ALA A 147 -14.41 1.28 -7.42
N LEU A 148 -14.73 1.05 -6.15
CA LEU A 148 -15.66 0.03 -5.69
C LEU A 148 -17.12 0.52 -5.69
N ALA A 149 -17.34 1.79 -6.03
CA ALA A 149 -18.65 2.35 -6.33
C ALA A 149 -19.19 1.81 -7.67
N GLY A 150 -19.87 0.67 -7.63
CA GLY A 150 -20.74 0.18 -8.70
C GLY A 150 -22.18 0.70 -8.54
N GLY A 151 -23.07 0.36 -9.47
CA GLY A 151 -24.49 0.70 -9.31
C GLY A 151 -25.31 -0.37 -8.56
N THR A 152 -24.70 -1.04 -7.61
CA THR A 152 -25.32 -2.01 -6.68
C THR A 152 -25.01 -1.55 -5.28
N ASP A 153 -26.02 -1.50 -4.40
CA ASP A 153 -25.81 -1.01 -3.03
C ASP A 153 -24.86 -1.95 -2.26
N PRO A 154 -23.93 -1.40 -1.45
CA PRO A 154 -23.02 -2.22 -0.67
C PRO A 154 -23.77 -3.05 0.37
N ALA A 155 -23.23 -4.23 0.69
CA ALA A 155 -23.76 -5.09 1.74
C ALA A 155 -23.80 -4.35 3.09
N GLU A 156 -24.76 -4.72 3.94
CA GLU A 156 -24.90 -4.13 5.27
C GLU A 156 -23.60 -4.26 6.08
N GLY A 157 -23.13 -3.14 6.63
CA GLY A 157 -21.89 -3.07 7.42
C GLY A 157 -20.61 -2.88 6.60
N LEU A 158 -20.65 -2.94 5.26
CA LEU A 158 -19.50 -2.68 4.40
C LEU A 158 -19.33 -1.17 4.17
N ASP A 159 -18.21 -0.62 4.61
CA ASP A 159 -17.83 0.75 4.30
C ASP A 159 -16.88 0.76 3.09
N VAL A 160 -17.46 1.04 1.94
CA VAL A 160 -16.76 1.08 0.64
C VAL A 160 -15.63 2.11 0.66
N ALA A 161 -15.85 3.29 1.24
CA ALA A 161 -14.84 4.35 1.29
C ALA A 161 -13.65 3.95 2.18
N ALA A 162 -13.90 3.26 3.29
CA ALA A 162 -12.83 2.70 4.13
C ALA A 162 -12.04 1.62 3.38
N LEU A 163 -12.70 0.78 2.59
CA LEU A 163 -12.03 -0.27 1.80
C LEU A 163 -11.18 0.34 0.66
N GLU A 164 -11.71 1.32 -0.06
CA GLU A 164 -10.97 2.07 -1.09
C GLU A 164 -9.74 2.78 -0.49
N PHE A 165 -9.88 3.35 0.70
CA PHE A 165 -8.75 3.94 1.44
C PHE A 165 -7.67 2.89 1.76
N LEU A 166 -8.06 1.72 2.27
CA LEU A 166 -7.11 0.63 2.55
C LEU A 166 -6.44 0.12 1.27
N ALA A 167 -7.16 0.03 0.16
CA ALA A 167 -6.61 -0.37 -1.13
C ALA A 167 -5.61 0.65 -1.68
N ALA A 168 -5.91 1.95 -1.55
CA ALA A 168 -4.99 3.03 -1.93
C ALA A 168 -3.71 3.00 -1.07
N ASP A 169 -3.86 2.84 0.24
CA ASP A 169 -2.74 2.72 1.17
C ASP A 169 -1.87 1.49 0.87
N ALA A 170 -2.49 0.34 0.59
CA ALA A 170 -1.79 -0.88 0.20
C ALA A 170 -0.99 -0.69 -1.08
N ALA A 171 -1.51 0.03 -2.07
CA ALA A 171 -0.80 0.33 -3.31
C ALA A 171 0.43 1.22 -3.08
N VAL A 172 0.33 2.23 -2.21
CA VAL A 172 1.47 3.07 -1.79
C VAL A 172 2.53 2.22 -1.09
N ARG A 173 2.10 1.35 -0.18
CA ARG A 173 3.00 0.46 0.55
C ARG A 173 3.70 -0.55 -0.36
N ALA A 174 2.98 -1.16 -1.29
CA ALA A 174 3.53 -2.09 -2.25
C ALA A 174 4.60 -1.42 -3.13
N GLN A 175 4.36 -0.18 -3.59
CA GLN A 175 5.35 0.58 -4.35
C GLN A 175 6.63 0.83 -3.51
N ARG A 176 6.48 1.24 -2.25
CA ARG A 176 7.62 1.47 -1.35
C ARG A 176 8.41 0.18 -1.11
N LEU A 177 7.73 -0.93 -0.82
CA LEU A 177 8.37 -2.22 -0.61
C LEU A 177 9.13 -2.69 -1.86
N LEU A 178 8.57 -2.47 -3.05
CA LEU A 178 9.27 -2.76 -4.30
C LEU A 178 10.53 -1.88 -4.46
N ALA A 179 10.42 -0.58 -4.17
CA ALA A 179 11.58 0.32 -4.23
C ALA A 179 12.68 -0.10 -3.24
N GLU A 180 12.32 -0.52 -2.04
CA GLU A 180 13.24 -1.07 -1.03
C GLU A 180 13.87 -2.40 -1.49
N ALA A 181 13.08 -3.28 -2.14
CA ALA A 181 13.55 -4.56 -2.67
C ALA A 181 14.56 -4.41 -3.82
N LEU A 182 14.39 -3.36 -4.64
CA LEU A 182 15.29 -3.03 -5.75
C LEU A 182 16.53 -2.24 -5.31
N ALA A 183 16.59 -1.79 -4.05
CA ALA A 183 17.72 -1.02 -3.55
C ALA A 183 19.00 -1.89 -3.41
N PRO A 184 20.19 -1.34 -3.70
CA PRO A 184 21.45 -2.06 -3.50
C PRO A 184 21.60 -2.55 -2.06
N GLY A 185 22.00 -3.81 -1.88
CA GLY A 185 22.19 -4.39 -0.55
C GLY A 185 20.91 -4.88 0.15
N HIS A 186 19.74 -4.84 -0.52
CA HIS A 186 18.50 -5.39 0.04
C HIS A 186 18.65 -6.86 0.48
N ALA A 187 19.35 -7.68 -0.31
CA ALA A 187 19.57 -9.09 0.00
C ALA A 187 20.32 -9.33 1.33
N ALA A 188 21.08 -8.35 1.82
CA ALA A 188 21.77 -8.41 3.11
C ALA A 188 21.00 -7.71 4.24
N SER A 189 19.84 -7.10 3.92
CA SER A 189 19.01 -6.39 4.89
C SER A 189 18.08 -7.38 5.60
N PRO A 190 17.82 -7.19 6.90
CA PRO A 190 16.86 -8.01 7.63
C PRO A 190 15.45 -7.79 7.07
N VAL A 191 14.64 -8.85 7.04
CA VAL A 191 13.21 -8.76 6.71
C VAL A 191 12.53 -7.90 7.79
N PRO A 192 11.86 -6.80 7.42
CA PRO A 192 11.13 -5.98 8.38
C PRO A 192 10.06 -6.80 9.11
N ALA A 193 9.94 -6.60 10.41
CA ALA A 193 8.85 -7.20 11.17
C ALA A 193 7.49 -6.66 10.67
N ALA A 194 6.46 -7.51 10.71
CA ALA A 194 5.11 -7.07 10.46
C ALA A 194 4.70 -6.04 11.53
N LEU A 195 4.03 -4.97 11.09
CA LEU A 195 3.50 -3.96 12.01
C LEU A 195 2.42 -4.59 12.89
N THR A 196 2.44 -4.24 14.17
CA THR A 196 1.34 -4.50 15.09
C THR A 196 0.10 -3.71 14.66
N VAL A 197 -1.08 -4.13 15.12
CA VAL A 197 -2.35 -3.41 14.86
C VAL A 197 -2.26 -1.94 15.27
N TRP A 198 -1.57 -1.66 16.38
CA TRP A 198 -1.37 -0.30 16.86
C TRP A 198 -0.47 0.51 15.93
N GLU A 199 0.72 0.00 15.57
CA GLU A 199 1.63 0.66 14.64
C GLU A 199 0.96 0.91 13.28
N ASP A 200 0.19 -0.06 12.79
CA ASP A 200 -0.54 0.07 11.53
C ASP A 200 -1.67 1.11 11.62
N THR A 201 -2.37 1.19 12.76
CA THR A 201 -3.36 2.25 13.01
C THR A 201 -2.72 3.63 13.00
N VAL A 202 -1.57 3.79 13.68
CA VAL A 202 -0.82 5.05 13.73
C VAL A 202 -0.37 5.45 12.33
N ARG A 203 0.20 4.49 11.58
CA ARG A 203 0.61 4.66 10.19
C ARG A 203 -0.54 5.10 9.30
N LEU A 204 -1.68 4.40 9.34
CA LEU A 204 -2.87 4.74 8.58
C LEU A 204 -3.44 6.10 8.97
N THR A 205 -3.33 6.50 10.23
CA THR A 205 -3.77 7.83 10.67
C THR A 205 -2.82 8.93 10.16
N ALA A 206 -1.52 8.64 10.10
CA ALA A 206 -0.50 9.56 9.61
C ALA A 206 -0.60 9.82 8.08
N THR A 207 -1.31 8.99 7.32
CA THR A 207 -1.56 9.27 5.88
C THR A 207 -2.58 10.36 5.64
N GLY A 208 -3.23 10.88 6.69
CA GLY A 208 -4.27 11.91 6.59
C GLY A 208 -5.59 11.37 6.02
N PRO A 209 -6.20 10.33 6.62
CA PRO A 209 -7.45 9.76 6.14
C PRO A 209 -8.61 10.76 6.23
N PRO A 210 -9.65 10.62 5.37
CA PRO A 210 -10.89 11.36 5.50
C PRO A 210 -11.49 11.25 6.92
N ALA A 211 -12.18 12.31 7.37
CA ALA A 211 -12.66 12.43 8.75
C ALA A 211 -13.48 11.21 9.28
N PRO A 212 -14.37 10.57 8.49
CA PRO A 212 -15.07 9.36 8.95
C PRO A 212 -14.12 8.19 9.23
N ILE A 213 -13.11 8.00 8.38
CA ILE A 213 -12.11 6.93 8.51
C ILE A 213 -11.17 7.24 9.70
N ALA A 214 -10.74 8.50 9.84
CA ALA A 214 -9.96 8.94 10.99
C ALA A 214 -10.69 8.69 12.32
N ALA A 215 -12.00 8.97 12.36
CA ALA A 215 -12.83 8.71 13.54
C ALA A 215 -12.95 7.21 13.85
N ARG A 216 -13.07 6.36 12.82
CA ARG A 216 -13.08 4.90 12.99
C ARG A 216 -11.75 4.37 13.54
N LEU A 217 -10.62 4.81 12.98
CA LEU A 217 -9.28 4.45 13.47
C LEU A 217 -9.10 4.86 14.93
N ALA A 218 -9.49 6.10 15.27
CA ALA A 218 -9.41 6.60 16.65
C ALA A 218 -10.34 5.86 17.62
N ALA A 219 -11.50 5.39 17.17
CA ALA A 219 -12.41 4.60 18.01
C ALA A 219 -11.94 3.15 18.20
N GLY A 220 -11.34 2.56 17.16
CA GLY A 220 -10.92 1.15 17.15
C GLY A 220 -9.54 0.87 17.76
N CYS A 221 -8.72 1.90 17.99
CA CYS A 221 -7.32 1.71 18.42
C CYS A 221 -7.15 1.35 19.91
N GLY A 222 -8.21 1.45 20.71
CA GLY A 222 -8.17 1.16 22.15
C GLY A 222 -7.36 2.16 22.98
N ARG A 223 -6.98 3.32 22.41
CA ARG A 223 -6.21 4.37 23.08
C ARG A 223 -6.90 5.73 23.01
N ASP A 224 -6.46 6.67 23.85
CA ASP A 224 -7.01 8.02 23.83
C ASP A 224 -6.54 8.81 22.59
N ARG A 225 -7.32 9.84 22.19
CA ARG A 225 -7.01 10.64 20.99
C ARG A 225 -5.71 11.43 21.11
N ALA A 226 -5.30 11.82 22.32
CA ALA A 226 -4.07 12.58 22.52
C ALA A 226 -2.84 11.68 22.37
N ASP A 227 -2.94 10.42 22.79
CA ASP A 227 -1.90 9.41 22.61
C ASP A 227 -1.78 9.00 21.14
N LEU A 228 -2.90 8.85 20.43
CA LEU A 228 -2.87 8.66 18.97
C LEU A 228 -2.22 9.85 18.27
N ALA A 229 -2.57 11.08 18.62
CA ALA A 229 -1.95 12.27 18.02
C ALA A 229 -0.43 12.35 18.29
N ARG A 230 0.02 11.98 19.50
CA ARG A 230 1.46 11.90 19.83
C ARG A 230 2.17 10.82 19.01
N ALA A 231 1.54 9.66 18.86
CA ALA A 231 2.07 8.55 18.09
C ALA A 231 2.15 8.87 16.59
N VAL A 232 1.14 9.53 16.03
CA VAL A 232 1.15 10.02 14.65
C VAL A 232 2.30 10.99 14.43
N ARG A 233 2.49 11.97 15.33
CA ARG A 233 3.61 12.90 15.23
C ARG A 233 4.97 12.20 15.28
N ALA A 234 5.13 11.20 16.16
CA ALA A 234 6.33 10.39 16.18
C ALA A 234 6.52 9.64 14.84
N TRP A 235 5.45 9.03 14.33
CA TRP A 235 5.49 8.28 13.07
C TRP A 235 5.88 9.16 11.88
N GLU A 236 5.39 10.41 11.82
CA GLU A 236 5.78 11.39 10.81
C GLU A 236 7.27 11.76 10.91
N ASP A 237 7.80 11.89 12.13
CA ASP A 237 9.20 12.24 12.39
C ASP A 237 10.19 11.10 12.08
N GLY A 238 9.76 9.83 12.15
CA GLY A 238 10.68 8.71 11.91
C GLY A 238 10.11 7.30 11.98
N GLY A 239 8.81 7.13 11.71
CA GLY A 239 8.13 5.85 11.58
C GLY A 239 8.17 4.99 12.84
N ALA A 240 8.35 3.69 12.67
CA ALA A 240 8.35 2.72 13.76
C ALA A 240 9.43 3.02 14.81
N ALA A 241 10.64 3.43 14.41
CA ALA A 241 11.71 3.75 15.35
C ALA A 241 11.34 4.92 16.28
N ALA A 242 10.74 5.97 15.73
CA ALA A 242 10.26 7.11 16.51
C ALA A 242 9.12 6.71 17.46
N LEU A 243 8.20 5.86 17.00
CA LEU A 243 7.10 5.35 17.81
C LEU A 243 7.61 4.48 18.98
N THR A 244 8.59 3.60 18.75
CA THR A 244 9.25 2.83 19.81
C THR A 244 9.87 3.77 20.85
N VAL A 245 10.56 4.84 20.43
CA VAL A 245 11.18 5.81 21.35
C VAL A 245 10.16 6.65 22.11
N LEU A 246 8.97 6.87 21.54
CA LEU A 246 7.86 7.54 22.22
C LEU A 246 7.32 6.69 23.37
N GLU A 247 7.13 5.39 23.12
CA GLU A 247 6.39 4.47 23.99
C GLU A 247 7.29 3.77 25.01
N GLU A 248 8.48 3.37 24.60
CA GLU A 248 9.38 2.58 25.43
C GLU A 248 10.27 3.47 26.29
N GLU A 249 10.43 3.05 27.54
CA GLU A 249 11.53 3.48 28.40
C GLU A 249 12.42 2.27 28.63
N TRP A 250 13.67 2.36 28.19
CA TRP A 250 14.63 1.26 28.28
C TRP A 250 15.94 1.75 28.87
N THR A 251 16.67 0.86 29.55
CA THR A 251 17.97 1.20 30.12
C THR A 251 19.07 0.76 29.16
N PRO A 252 19.88 1.69 28.60
CA PRO A 252 21.00 1.33 27.75
C PRO A 252 21.99 0.41 28.45
N ASP A 253 22.49 -0.59 27.71
CA ASP A 253 23.62 -1.39 28.16
C ASP A 253 24.86 -0.50 28.37
N PRO A 254 25.90 -0.97 29.09
CA PRO A 254 27.07 -0.15 29.39
C PRO A 254 27.76 0.46 28.16
N ASP A 255 27.80 -0.27 27.04
CA ASP A 255 28.46 0.18 25.81
C ASP A 255 27.63 1.25 25.10
N ALA A 256 26.32 1.04 25.00
CA ALA A 256 25.36 2.00 24.46
C ALA A 256 25.35 3.28 25.31
N LEU A 257 25.38 3.16 26.63
CA LEU A 257 25.46 4.30 27.54
C LEU A 257 26.78 5.06 27.40
N ALA A 258 27.91 4.35 27.25
CA ALA A 258 29.21 4.98 27.00
C ALA A 258 29.22 5.75 25.68
N ARG A 259 28.67 5.16 24.60
CA ARG A 259 28.49 5.85 23.30
C ARG A 259 27.63 7.10 23.42
N ALA A 260 26.47 6.99 24.06
CA ALA A 260 25.56 8.12 24.26
C ALA A 260 26.23 9.26 25.05
N ARG A 261 26.96 8.92 26.12
CA ARG A 261 27.72 9.92 26.90
C ARG A 261 28.85 10.57 26.11
N ALA A 262 29.56 9.81 25.27
CA ALA A 262 30.60 10.35 24.41
C ALA A 262 30.01 11.32 23.37
N GLN A 263 28.87 10.98 22.76
CA GLN A 263 28.17 11.86 21.83
C GLN A 263 27.71 13.16 22.50
N LEU A 264 27.13 13.06 23.71
CA LEU A 264 26.75 14.24 24.50
C LEU A 264 27.97 15.11 24.87
N ALA A 265 29.10 14.51 25.25
CA ALA A 265 30.31 15.26 25.57
C ALA A 265 30.86 15.99 24.35
N ALA A 266 30.88 15.33 23.19
CA ALA A 266 31.36 15.90 21.93
C ALA A 266 30.46 17.04 21.43
N ALA A 267 29.13 16.92 21.63
CA ALA A 267 28.15 17.88 21.13
C ALA A 267 28.29 19.29 21.73
N TRP A 268 28.84 19.42 22.94
CA TRP A 268 29.12 20.70 23.60
C TRP A 268 30.58 20.83 24.02
N GLU A 269 31.50 20.19 23.30
CA GLU A 269 32.93 20.29 23.61
C GLU A 269 33.40 21.75 23.50
N GLY A 270 33.87 22.31 24.61
CA GLY A 270 34.34 23.69 24.68
C GLY A 270 33.24 24.76 24.71
N ASP A 271 31.96 24.40 24.78
CA ASP A 271 30.86 25.36 24.89
C ASP A 271 30.43 25.60 26.34
N GLU A 272 30.70 26.80 26.87
CA GLU A 272 30.27 27.23 28.21
C GLU A 272 28.74 27.32 28.36
N ARG A 273 27.99 27.31 27.24
CA ARG A 273 26.52 27.31 27.22
C ARG A 273 25.90 25.91 27.24
N ALA A 274 26.70 24.86 27.48
CA ALA A 274 26.20 23.49 27.56
C ALA A 274 25.02 23.36 28.55
N PRO A 275 23.88 22.79 28.13
CA PRO A 275 22.74 22.61 29.01
C PRO A 275 23.06 21.59 30.10
N ARG A 276 22.56 21.82 31.31
CA ARG A 276 22.58 20.79 32.35
C ARG A 276 21.52 19.74 32.03
N LEU A 277 21.95 18.48 31.87
CA LEU A 277 21.05 17.36 31.54
C LEU A 277 20.87 16.44 32.75
N ARG A 278 19.63 16.03 33.01
CA ARG A 278 19.28 14.96 33.93
C ARG A 278 18.93 13.71 33.13
N ALA A 279 19.69 12.63 33.32
CA ALA A 279 19.46 11.34 32.69
C ALA A 279 18.52 10.46 33.53
N THR A 280 17.61 9.75 32.88
CA THR A 280 16.81 8.66 33.46
C THR A 280 16.57 7.65 32.34
N ALA A 281 17.08 6.42 32.51
CA ALA A 281 17.07 5.40 31.47
C ALA A 281 17.67 5.95 30.15
N ASN A 282 16.97 5.81 29.02
CA ASN A 282 17.33 6.36 27.72
C ASN A 282 16.91 7.82 27.49
N ARG A 283 16.56 8.58 28.52
CA ARG A 283 15.98 9.93 28.41
C ARG A 283 16.86 10.97 29.11
N TRP A 284 17.24 12.03 28.39
CA TRP A 284 18.02 13.16 28.91
C TRP A 284 17.19 14.43 28.85
N THR A 285 16.84 14.96 30.03
CA THR A 285 15.99 16.14 30.16
C THR A 285 16.83 17.36 30.50
N VAL A 286 16.60 18.48 29.81
CA VAL A 286 17.26 19.75 30.09
C VAL A 286 16.72 20.33 31.40
N VAL A 287 17.61 20.57 32.36
CA VAL A 287 17.24 21.13 33.66
C VAL A 287 16.84 22.60 33.47
N GLY A 288 15.61 22.94 33.87
CA GLY A 288 15.07 24.30 33.75
C GLY A 288 14.43 24.62 32.41
N ALA A 289 14.30 23.65 31.49
CA ALA A 289 13.61 23.83 30.22
C ALA A 289 12.64 22.68 29.92
N ASP A 290 11.68 22.94 29.04
CA ASP A 290 10.69 21.97 28.57
C ASP A 290 11.22 21.12 27.40
N LEU A 291 12.50 20.75 27.44
CA LEU A 291 13.20 20.03 26.37
C LEU A 291 13.80 18.71 26.88
N GLN A 292 13.71 17.68 26.04
CA GLN A 292 14.26 16.36 26.30
C GLN A 292 14.79 15.76 25.00
N VAL A 293 15.88 15.02 25.06
CA VAL A 293 16.31 14.11 23.99
C VAL A 293 16.26 12.68 24.49
N ARG A 294 15.84 11.77 23.62
CA ARG A 294 15.76 10.34 23.91
C ARG A 294 16.70 9.58 22.98
N TYR A 295 17.43 8.63 23.54
CA TYR A 295 18.32 7.76 22.80
C TYR A 295 17.56 6.53 22.30
N GLY A 296 17.58 6.31 20.98
CA GLY A 296 16.94 5.17 20.34
C GLY A 296 17.83 3.94 20.27
N HIS A 297 17.22 2.77 20.03
CA HIS A 297 17.97 1.53 19.75
C HIS A 297 18.79 1.61 18.45
N ASP A 298 18.43 2.54 17.57
CA ASP A 298 19.14 2.90 16.35
C ASP A 298 20.39 3.76 16.60
N GLY A 299 20.68 4.12 17.85
CA GLY A 299 21.81 4.95 18.24
C GLY A 299 21.64 6.43 17.90
N ARG A 300 20.42 6.88 17.58
CA ARG A 300 20.10 8.27 17.26
C ARG A 300 19.41 8.99 18.42
N TRP A 301 19.43 10.32 18.35
CA TRP A 301 18.83 11.24 19.33
C TRP A 301 17.53 11.81 18.80
N TRP A 302 16.45 11.55 19.53
CA TRP A 302 15.09 11.97 19.19
C TRP A 302 14.67 13.15 20.08
N PRO A 303 14.30 14.30 19.51
CA PRO A 303 13.96 15.48 20.28
C PRO A 303 12.50 15.49 20.75
N TYR A 304 12.28 15.97 21.96
CA TYR A 304 10.98 16.05 22.62
C TYR A 304 10.80 17.40 23.32
N ARG A 305 9.58 17.91 23.30
CA ARG A 305 9.16 19.12 24.01
C ARG A 305 7.99 18.84 24.94
N ARG A 306 7.97 19.46 26.11
CA ARG A 306 6.85 19.35 27.04
C ARG A 306 5.76 20.32 26.64
N GLU A 307 4.60 19.81 26.25
CA GLU A 307 3.42 20.59 25.87
C GLU A 307 2.21 20.07 26.66
N ARG A 308 1.51 20.98 27.35
CA ARG A 308 0.33 20.65 28.19
C ARG A 308 0.57 19.50 29.17
N GLY A 309 1.76 19.46 29.78
CA GLY A 309 2.15 18.45 30.78
C GLY A 309 2.57 17.09 30.21
N ARG A 310 2.61 16.89 28.88
CA ARG A 310 3.09 15.66 28.23
C ARG A 310 4.30 15.93 27.34
N TRP A 311 5.15 14.92 27.13
CA TRP A 311 6.25 15.00 26.17
C TRP A 311 5.77 14.66 24.76
N TRP A 312 5.98 15.58 23.83
CA TRP A 312 5.63 15.44 22.41
C TRP A 312 6.91 15.34 21.58
N PRO A 313 6.93 14.47 20.54
CA PRO A 313 7.98 14.50 19.53
C PRO A 313 8.12 15.91 18.96
N ALA A 314 9.34 16.37 18.80
CA ALA A 314 9.61 17.72 18.33
C ALA A 314 10.15 17.75 16.90
N GLY A 315 10.55 16.62 16.32
CA GLY A 315 11.14 16.52 14.99
C GLY A 315 11.92 15.22 14.77
N PRO A 316 12.60 15.08 13.62
CA PRO A 316 13.31 13.86 13.25
C PRO A 316 14.56 13.63 14.11
N ALA A 317 15.05 12.39 14.09
CA ALA A 317 16.26 12.01 14.82
C ALA A 317 17.54 12.57 14.20
N GLY A 318 18.50 12.93 15.05
CA GLY A 318 19.86 13.31 14.68
C GLY A 318 20.93 12.39 15.26
N LEU A 319 22.13 12.43 14.68
CA LEU A 319 23.32 11.80 15.29
C LEU A 319 23.93 12.67 16.38
N ASP A 320 23.77 13.99 16.25
CA ASP A 320 24.25 14.97 17.21
C ASP A 320 23.13 15.39 18.17
N PRO A 321 23.27 15.17 19.49
CA PRO A 321 22.26 15.58 20.46
C PRO A 321 22.14 17.10 20.59
N ALA A 322 23.17 17.90 20.26
CA ALA A 322 23.05 19.35 20.27
C ALA A 322 22.15 19.83 19.13
N ALA A 323 22.38 19.36 17.90
CA ALA A 323 21.49 19.62 16.77
C ALA A 323 20.05 19.15 17.04
N ALA A 324 19.87 17.99 17.67
CA ALA A 324 18.53 17.53 18.07
C ALA A 324 17.86 18.46 19.09
N LEU A 325 18.60 19.03 20.06
CA LEU A 325 18.04 19.99 21.02
C LEU A 325 17.82 21.38 20.44
N ALA A 326 18.60 21.79 19.43
CA ALA A 326 18.61 23.14 18.86
C ALA A 326 17.43 23.45 17.93
N MET A 327 16.41 22.57 17.88
CA MET A 327 15.17 22.65 17.11
C MET A 327 14.85 24.02 16.49
N PRO A 328 14.56 24.14 15.19
CA PRO A 328 14.06 25.38 14.63
C PRO A 328 12.80 25.80 15.39
N GLY A 329 12.84 27.00 15.97
CA GLY A 329 11.68 27.60 16.60
C GLY A 329 10.53 27.63 15.60
N SER A 330 9.43 26.98 15.93
CA SER A 330 8.13 27.32 15.36
C SER A 330 7.75 28.70 15.90
N ASP A 331 8.26 29.75 15.27
CA ASP A 331 7.72 31.09 15.41
C ASP A 331 6.28 31.08 14.86
N GLY A 332 5.34 31.45 15.73
CA GLY A 332 4.07 32.13 15.41
C GLY A 332 3.10 31.43 14.47
#